data_AF-A0A1Q7DI61-F1
#
_entry.id   AF-A0A1Q7DI61-F1
#
_cell.length_a   1.000
_cell.length_b   1.000
_cell.length_c   1.000
_cell.angle_alpha   90.00
_cell.angle_beta   90.00
_cell.angle_gamma   90.00
#
_symmetry.space_group_name_H-M   'P 1'
#
loop_
_entity.id
_entity.type
_entity.pdbx_description
1 polymer ?
#
loop_
_entity_poly.entity_id
_entity_poly.type
_entity_poly.pdbx_seq_one_letter_code
_entity_poly.pdbx_strand_id
1 'polypeptide(L)'
;MKLQRLATVLTVVNFVLLMFVLVQARSSMAQGVAPVIRGRALEIVDGQGRVPAEPTPSRPDAKGYPDTVMLRLVDPNGRPGVKLGASEQGAGLGLAGESEPTYVLLKAEGPNSSMKLTNKDGREHLLKP
;
A
#
# COMPACT_ATOMS: atom_id res chain seq x y z
N MET A 1 5.65 -49.71 -28.08
CA MET A 1 6.95 -49.17 -27.60
C MET A 1 7.16 -47.67 -27.85
N LYS A 2 6.68 -47.06 -28.95
CA LYS A 2 6.85 -45.61 -29.20
C LYS A 2 6.10 -44.71 -28.21
N LEU A 3 4.84 -45.05 -27.90
CA LEU A 3 4.01 -44.26 -26.96
C LEU A 3 4.52 -44.31 -25.52
N GLN A 4 5.02 -45.48 -25.08
CA GLN A 4 5.67 -45.63 -23.78
C GLN A 4 6.91 -44.76 -23.66
N ARG A 5 7.78 -44.77 -24.69
CA ARG A 5 8.98 -43.91 -24.71
C ARG A 5 8.62 -42.43 -24.66
N LEU A 6 7.58 -42.01 -25.39
CA LEU A 6 7.10 -40.62 -25.35
C LEU A 6 6.59 -40.23 -23.95
N ALA A 7 5.79 -41.09 -23.31
CA ALA A 7 5.29 -40.86 -21.96
C ALA A 7 6.44 -40.79 -20.93
N THR A 8 7.45 -41.64 -21.06
CA THR A 8 8.64 -41.60 -20.20
C THR A 8 9.40 -40.29 -20.37
N VAL A 9 9.66 -39.84 -21.60
CA VAL A 9 10.35 -38.57 -21.86
C VAL A 9 9.57 -37.40 -21.26
N LEU A 10 8.25 -37.36 -21.45
CA LEU A 10 7.42 -36.28 -20.93
C LEU A 10 7.40 -36.24 -19.40
N THR A 11 7.45 -37.41 -18.76
CA THR A 11 7.53 -37.53 -17.29
C THR A 11 8.87 -37.00 -16.77
N VAL A 12 9.97 -37.36 -17.42
CA VAL A 12 11.31 -36.87 -17.05
C VAL A 12 11.40 -35.36 -17.22
N VAL A 13 10.89 -34.81 -18.32
CA VAL A 13 10.87 -33.36 -18.56
C VAL A 13 10.05 -32.63 -17.48
N ASN A 14 8.86 -33.13 -17.16
CA ASN A 14 8.04 -32.56 -16.09
C ASN A 14 8.73 -32.64 -14.72
N PHE A 15 9.45 -33.74 -14.44
CA PHE A 15 10.17 -33.90 -13.18
C PHE A 15 11.36 -32.93 -13.06
N VAL A 16 12.09 -32.70 -14.16
CA VAL A 16 13.18 -31.72 -14.21
C VAL A 16 12.64 -30.30 -14.02
N LEU A 17 11.53 -29.96 -14.70
CA LEU A 17 10.84 -28.68 -14.52
C LEU A 17 10.37 -28.48 -13.06
N LEU A 18 9.79 -29.51 -12.46
CA LEU A 18 9.35 -29.49 -11.07
C LEU A 18 10.52 -29.23 -10.12
N MET A 19 11.63 -29.96 -10.29
CA MET A 19 12.83 -29.75 -9.48
C MET A 19 13.42 -28.35 -9.65
N PHE A 20 13.43 -27.83 -10.89
CA PHE A 20 13.89 -26.48 -11.17
C PHE A 20 13.05 -25.42 -10.44
N VAL A 21 11.72 -25.55 -10.47
CA VAL A 21 10.80 -24.63 -9.76
C VAL A 21 11.01 -24.72 -8.24
N LEU A 22 11.16 -25.93 -7.69
CA LEU A 22 11.39 -26.12 -6.25
C LEU A 22 12.72 -25.52 -5.79
N VAL A 23 13.77 -25.57 -6.61
CA VAL A 23 15.06 -24.95 -6.30
C VAL A 23 14.95 -23.43 -6.35
N GLN A 24 14.32 -22.85 -7.39
CA GLN A 24 14.12 -21.40 -7.47
C GLN A 24 13.25 -20.86 -6.32
N ALA A 25 12.20 -21.60 -5.92
CA ALA A 25 11.33 -21.22 -4.81
C ALA A 25 12.04 -21.24 -3.44
N ARG A 26 13.12 -22.02 -3.28
CA ARG A 26 13.93 -22.00 -2.05
C ARG A 26 14.91 -20.83 -2.02
N SER A 27 15.42 -20.40 -3.18
CA SER A 27 16.34 -19.27 -3.28
C SER A 27 15.68 -17.93 -2.91
N SER A 28 14.35 -17.80 -3.00
CA SER A 28 13.62 -16.59 -2.59
C SER A 28 13.30 -16.50 -1.09
N MET A 29 13.55 -17.56 -0.31
CA MET A 29 13.29 -17.55 1.15
C MET A 29 14.47 -17.07 2.00
N ALA A 30 15.64 -16.79 1.39
CA ALA A 30 16.86 -16.43 2.10
C ALA A 30 17.38 -15.01 1.78
N GLN A 31 16.53 -14.09 1.34
CA GLN A 31 16.90 -12.68 1.33
C GLN A 31 16.59 -12.05 2.68
N GLY A 32 17.66 -11.79 3.44
CA GLY A 32 17.60 -10.94 4.63
C GLY A 32 16.81 -9.66 4.35
N VAL A 33 16.05 -9.23 5.35
CA VAL A 33 15.16 -8.07 5.32
C VAL A 33 15.81 -6.94 4.52
N ALA A 34 15.24 -6.61 3.35
CA ALA A 34 15.72 -5.52 2.52
C ALA A 34 15.66 -4.23 3.35
N PRO A 35 16.79 -3.56 3.64
CA PRO A 35 16.81 -2.44 4.60
C PRO A 35 16.06 -1.21 4.08
N VAL A 36 15.85 -1.10 2.77
CA VAL A 36 15.08 -0.03 2.12
C VAL A 36 14.41 -0.60 0.87
N ILE A 37 13.07 -0.51 0.78
CA ILE A 37 12.34 -0.82 -0.44
C ILE A 37 12.32 0.43 -1.31
N ARG A 38 13.02 0.37 -2.46
CA ARG A 38 13.03 1.44 -3.47
C ARG A 38 12.26 0.97 -4.70
N GLY A 39 11.12 1.60 -4.96
CA GLY A 39 10.26 1.31 -6.10
C GLY A 39 9.44 2.54 -6.46
N ARG A 40 8.78 2.53 -7.63
CA ARG A 40 7.88 3.62 -8.05
C ARG A 40 6.60 3.70 -7.21
N ALA A 41 6.22 2.57 -6.60
CA ALA A 41 5.13 2.41 -5.65
C ALA A 41 5.53 1.29 -4.68
N LEU A 42 4.98 1.32 -3.46
CA LEU A 42 5.22 0.33 -2.41
C LEU A 42 3.88 -0.30 -2.02
N GLU A 43 3.53 -1.40 -2.64
CA GLU A 43 2.28 -2.10 -2.33
C GLU A 43 2.52 -3.12 -1.20
N ILE A 44 1.88 -2.93 -0.05
CA ILE A 44 1.87 -3.96 1.00
C ILE A 44 0.60 -4.78 0.76
N VAL A 45 0.76 -6.09 0.50
CA VAL A 45 -0.33 -7.05 0.29
C VAL A 45 -0.46 -8.01 1.47
N ASP A 46 -1.68 -8.40 1.82
CA ASP A 46 -1.94 -9.46 2.80
C ASP A 46 -1.72 -10.87 2.20
N GLY A 47 -1.78 -11.91 3.03
CA GLY A 47 -1.60 -13.30 2.59
C GLY A 47 -2.65 -13.81 1.60
N GLN A 48 -3.70 -13.03 1.31
CA GLN A 48 -4.74 -13.31 0.33
C GLN A 48 -4.59 -12.43 -0.94
N GLY A 49 -3.55 -11.60 -1.02
CA GLY A 49 -3.29 -10.70 -2.15
C GLY A 49 -4.14 -9.42 -2.14
N ARG A 50 -4.77 -9.06 -1.01
CA ARG A 50 -5.48 -7.78 -0.86
C ARG A 50 -4.48 -6.72 -0.45
N VAL A 51 -4.71 -5.48 -0.86
CA VAL A 51 -3.77 -4.35 -0.68
C VAL A 51 -4.19 -3.48 0.51
N PRO A 52 -3.68 -3.70 1.73
CA PRO A 52 -3.95 -2.81 2.86
C PRO A 52 -3.28 -1.44 2.74
N ALA A 53 -2.21 -1.28 1.94
CA ALA A 53 -1.51 0.00 1.82
C ALA A 53 -0.89 0.26 0.44
N GLU A 54 -1.21 1.43 -0.13
CA GLU A 54 -0.67 1.92 -1.40
C GLU A 54 -0.16 3.37 -1.25
N PRO A 55 1.12 3.64 -1.53
CA PRO A 55 1.68 4.96 -1.77
C PRO A 55 1.63 5.27 -3.25
N THR A 56 0.66 6.10 -3.62
CA THR A 56 0.45 6.54 -5.00
C THR A 56 1.03 7.95 -5.18
N PRO A 57 1.92 8.19 -6.15
CA PRO A 57 2.27 9.55 -6.56
C PRO A 57 1.06 10.18 -7.26
N SER A 58 0.46 11.21 -6.68
CA SER A 58 -0.62 11.96 -7.32
C SER A 58 -0.07 13.16 -8.09
N ARG A 59 -0.32 13.19 -9.40
CA ARG A 59 -0.05 14.34 -10.28
C ARG A 59 -0.89 15.54 -9.83
N PRO A 60 -0.44 16.78 -10.07
CA PRO A 60 -1.25 17.96 -9.76
C PRO A 60 -2.62 17.89 -10.44
N ASP A 61 -3.66 17.78 -9.61
CA ASP A 61 -5.05 17.90 -10.05
C ASP A 61 -5.33 19.37 -10.44
N ALA A 62 -6.45 19.64 -11.13
CA ALA A 62 -6.89 20.98 -11.49
C ALA A 62 -7.04 21.95 -10.28
N LYS A 63 -6.97 21.42 -9.05
CA LYS A 63 -6.91 22.15 -7.78
C LYS A 63 -5.48 22.50 -7.30
N GLY A 64 -4.44 22.19 -8.07
CA GLY A 64 -3.07 22.66 -7.82
C GLY A 64 -2.31 21.95 -6.70
N TYR A 65 -2.74 20.75 -6.27
CA TYR A 65 -1.98 20.02 -5.26
C TYR A 65 -0.62 19.57 -5.83
N PRO A 66 0.51 19.90 -5.19
CA PRO A 66 1.86 19.50 -5.62
C PRO A 66 2.00 17.99 -5.67
N ASP A 67 3.06 17.49 -6.32
CA ASP A 67 3.45 16.08 -6.27
C ASP A 67 3.40 15.61 -4.80
N THR A 68 2.42 14.76 -4.51
CA THR A 68 2.11 14.32 -3.15
C THR A 68 2.37 12.84 -3.06
N VAL A 69 3.14 12.43 -2.05
CA VAL A 69 3.27 11.03 -1.66
C VAL A 69 2.19 10.75 -0.62
N MET A 70 1.29 9.83 -0.93
CA MET A 70 0.13 9.54 -0.10
C MET A 70 0.08 8.06 0.27
N LEU A 71 0.34 7.73 1.54
CA LEU A 71 0.11 6.39 2.09
C LEU A 71 -1.31 6.31 2.66
N ARG A 72 -2.06 5.26 2.29
CA ARG A 72 -3.40 5.00 2.83
C ARG A 72 -3.43 3.62 3.48
N LEU A 73 -3.98 3.52 4.68
CA LEU A 73 -4.36 2.23 5.27
C LEU A 73 -5.86 2.03 5.03
N VAL A 74 -6.20 0.99 4.28
CA VAL A 74 -7.56 0.73 3.80
C VAL A 74 -8.14 -0.48 4.52
N ASP A 75 -9.39 -0.38 4.97
CA ASP A 75 -10.10 -1.49 5.59
C ASP A 75 -10.57 -2.53 4.54
N PRO A 76 -11.04 -3.72 4.95
CA PRO A 76 -11.50 -4.75 4.01
C PRO A 76 -12.66 -4.33 3.10
N ASN A 77 -13.37 -3.24 3.43
CA ASN A 77 -14.48 -2.70 2.65
C ASN A 77 -14.01 -1.59 1.68
N GLY A 78 -12.71 -1.32 1.61
CA GLY A 78 -12.14 -0.29 0.74
C GLY A 78 -12.15 1.13 1.34
N ARG A 79 -12.52 1.29 2.61
CA ARG A 79 -12.55 2.62 3.26
C ARG A 79 -11.18 2.95 3.87
N PRO A 80 -10.57 4.11 3.55
CA PRO A 80 -9.28 4.48 4.12
C PRO A 80 -9.45 4.95 5.58
N GLY A 81 -9.00 4.13 6.53
CA GLY A 81 -9.02 4.44 7.96
C GLY A 81 -7.90 5.42 8.37
N VAL A 82 -6.75 5.35 7.70
CA VAL A 82 -5.62 6.25 7.92
C VAL A 82 -5.11 6.78 6.59
N LYS A 83 -4.80 8.07 6.54
CA LYS A 83 -4.17 8.73 5.37
C LYS A 83 -2.98 9.55 5.85
N LEU A 84 -1.81 9.27 5.33
CA LEU A 84 -0.59 10.05 5.54
C LEU A 84 -0.14 10.63 4.20
N GLY A 85 -0.18 11.95 4.07
CA GLY A 85 0.21 12.66 2.85
C GLY A 85 1.34 13.63 3.13
N ALA A 86 2.28 13.72 2.21
CA ALA A 86 3.33 14.74 2.23
C ALA A 86 3.62 15.27 0.83
N SER A 87 3.93 16.55 0.74
CA SER A 87 4.23 17.28 -0.48
C SER A 87 5.23 18.41 -0.21
N GLU A 88 5.68 19.10 -1.24
CA GLU A 88 6.56 20.28 -1.09
C GLU A 88 5.96 21.40 -0.22
N GLN A 89 4.63 21.52 -0.19
CA GLN A 89 3.94 22.61 0.50
C GLN A 89 3.55 22.26 1.93
N GLY A 90 3.65 20.98 2.31
CA GLY A 90 3.26 20.51 3.63
C GLY A 90 2.88 19.04 3.69
N ALA A 91 2.38 18.64 4.86
CA ALA A 91 2.00 17.27 5.16
C ALA A 91 0.73 17.20 6.01
N GLY A 92 0.09 16.04 6.00
CA GLY A 92 -1.09 15.81 6.81
C GLY A 92 -1.29 14.35 7.19
N LEU A 93 -1.96 14.14 8.32
CA LEU A 93 -2.40 12.86 8.82
C LEU A 93 -3.91 12.93 9.08
N GLY A 94 -4.66 12.08 8.37
CA GLY A 94 -6.09 11.87 8.57
C GLY A 94 -6.35 10.53 9.25
N LEU A 95 -7.17 10.53 10.30
CA LEU A 95 -7.69 9.35 10.97
C LEU A 95 -9.21 9.36 10.84
N ALA A 96 -9.78 8.40 10.12
CA ALA A 96 -11.23 8.24 10.00
C ALA A 96 -11.76 7.41 11.17
N GLY A 97 -12.91 7.82 11.71
CA GLY A 97 -13.63 7.07 12.73
C GLY A 97 -14.42 5.90 12.15
N GLU A 98 -15.25 5.27 12.99
CA GLU A 98 -16.09 4.14 12.60
C GLU A 98 -17.05 4.50 11.45
N SER A 99 -17.49 5.75 11.37
CA SER A 99 -18.39 6.26 10.33
C SER A 99 -18.12 7.73 10.03
N GLU A 100 -18.40 8.13 8.79
CA GLU A 100 -18.48 9.54 8.41
C GLU A 100 -19.59 10.24 9.23
N PRO A 101 -19.40 11.49 9.69
CA PRO A 101 -18.27 12.38 9.41
C PRO A 101 -17.19 12.38 10.52
N THR A 102 -17.06 11.31 11.30
CA THR A 102 -16.09 11.29 12.41
C THR A 102 -14.66 11.19 11.88
N TYR A 103 -13.83 12.21 12.11
CA TYR A 103 -12.41 12.16 11.75
C TYR A 103 -11.55 13.12 12.56
N VAL A 104 -10.25 12.83 12.61
CA VAL A 104 -9.20 13.74 13.07
C VAL A 104 -8.29 14.06 11.90
N LEU A 105 -8.00 15.34 11.70
CA LEU A 105 -7.07 15.82 10.67
C LEU A 105 -5.98 16.66 11.32
N LEU A 106 -4.74 16.21 11.18
CA LEU A 106 -3.54 17.00 11.47
C LEU A 106 -3.00 17.51 10.15
N LYS A 107 -2.74 18.82 10.06
CA LYS A 107 -2.24 19.43 8.84
C LYS A 107 -1.21 20.51 9.16
N ALA A 108 -0.09 20.44 8.47
CA ALA A 108 0.89 21.52 8.40
C ALA A 108 1.06 21.93 6.93
N GLU A 109 0.91 23.22 6.64
CA GLU A 109 0.99 23.77 5.28
C GLU A 109 1.60 25.16 5.31
N GLY A 110 2.72 25.34 4.59
CA GLY A 110 3.55 26.53 4.69
C GLY A 110 3.94 26.83 6.16
N PRO A 111 3.75 28.06 6.66
CA PRO A 111 4.05 28.41 8.05
C PRO A 111 2.94 28.03 9.04
N ASN A 112 1.83 27.44 8.56
CA ASN A 112 0.66 27.19 9.39
C ASN A 112 0.59 25.73 9.83
N SER A 113 0.05 25.49 11.02
CA SER A 113 -0.34 24.16 11.48
C SER A 113 -1.72 24.20 12.13
N SER A 114 -2.44 23.07 12.06
CA SER A 114 -3.76 22.93 12.64
C SER A 114 -4.12 21.48 12.95
N MET A 115 -5.01 21.31 13.92
CA MET A 115 -5.68 20.05 14.23
C MET A 115 -7.18 20.27 14.16
N LYS A 116 -7.87 19.52 13.30
CA LYS A 116 -9.32 19.54 13.18
C LYS A 116 -9.91 18.22 13.69
N LEU A 117 -10.85 18.29 14.61
CA LEU A 117 -11.63 17.16 15.09
C LEU A 117 -13.07 17.31 14.61
N THR A 118 -13.64 16.24 14.06
CA THR A 118 -15.05 16.17 13.68
C THR A 118 -15.69 14.98 14.35
N ASN A 119 -16.82 15.19 15.02
CA ASN A 119 -17.55 14.12 15.69
C ASN A 119 -18.66 13.53 14.79
N LYS A 120 -19.34 12.49 15.27
CA LYS A 120 -20.46 11.84 14.57
C LYS A 120 -21.64 12.76 14.24
N ASP A 121 -21.80 13.85 15.00
CA ASP A 121 -22.87 14.83 14.79
C ASP A 121 -22.45 15.92 13.78
N GLY A 122 -21.25 15.80 13.19
CA GLY A 122 -20.69 16.78 12.27
C GLY A 122 -20.15 18.05 12.94
N ARG A 123 -20.04 18.08 14.28
CA ARG A 123 -19.46 19.21 15.00
C ARG A 123 -17.95 19.21 14.80
N GLU A 124 -17.44 20.35 14.33
CA GLU A 124 -16.01 20.56 14.11
C GLU A 124 -15.38 21.37 15.24
N HIS A 125 -14.16 21.00 15.63
CA HIS A 125 -13.30 21.79 16.51
C HIS A 125 -11.92 21.96 15.87
N LEU A 126 -11.49 23.21 15.70
CA LEU A 126 -10.22 23.55 15.06
C LEU A 126 -9.27 24.17 16.08
N LEU A 127 -8.14 23.51 16.28
CA LEU A 127 -7.03 23.98 17.10
C LEU A 127 -5.91 24.51 16.20
N LYS A 128 -5.36 25.66 16.56
CA LYS A 128 -4.19 26.31 15.94
C LYS A 128 -3.22 26.76 17.05
N PRO A 129 -1.91 26.89 16.75
CA PRO A 129 -0.93 27.45 17.69
C PRO A 129 -1.29 28.85 18.18
#